data_AF-A0A841GY31-F1
#
_entry.id   AF-A0A841GY31-F1
#
_cell.length_a   1.000
_cell.length_b   1.000
_cell.length_c   1.000
_cell.angle_alpha   90.00
_cell.angle_beta   90.00
_cell.angle_gamma   90.00
#
_symmetry.space_group_name_H-M   'P 1'
#
loop_
_entity.id
_entity.type
_entity.pdbx_description
1 polymer ?
#
loop_
_entity_poly.entity_id
_entity_poly.type
_entity_poly.pdbx_seq_one_letter_code
_entity_poly.pdbx_strand_id
1 'polypeptide(L)'
;MHFRRLPRLFPALIAAALLAGCSAVGVGSRSSAPDPRVAAPPADQPPVRRDLKYVVVDVEANELRFMDGQTVLWRAPVGTGTGFRLAGTDRHWNFNTPSGTMYVQFKEQNPTWIIPDWWFIENKRPIPPENSPLRRQEGGLGAAAVYLGNELAIHGTDKPELLGRRVSHGCIRLSDANALRLFHNVQVGTPVVIVGTAPLLGEQPDSVAAFTRAARRVTRAPNPLDRLSTAALLTRLERQLGAADTAAAWTATAHTLLERGLKEDAPALRGLLSRARQAGTEARRDEYGTFLADAFSRGSLRVTVSLNRIDADARERAAADIVDATMGLWHGGLDDQTTPWPTRRVPRDRLGPEGQAGWLAIQRAEEAYRTRFGASRARTAGRN
;
A
#
# COMPACT_ATOMS: atom_id res chain seq x y z
N MET A 1 42.61 28.53 -58.09
CA MET A 1 43.93 28.55 -57.42
C MET A 1 44.05 27.23 -56.66
N HIS A 2 44.62 26.20 -57.27
CA HIS A 2 46.03 25.77 -57.19
C HIS A 2 46.39 24.95 -55.93
N PHE A 3 46.64 23.66 -56.20
CA PHE A 3 47.62 22.73 -55.60
C PHE A 3 47.44 22.10 -54.20
N ARG A 4 47.18 20.77 -54.27
CA ARG A 4 47.89 19.64 -53.61
C ARG A 4 49.16 19.99 -52.80
N ARG A 5 49.35 19.34 -51.64
CA ARG A 5 50.38 18.30 -51.37
C ARG A 5 50.42 17.83 -49.89
N LEU A 6 50.48 16.51 -49.71
CA LEU A 6 50.90 15.74 -48.51
C LEU A 6 52.44 15.92 -48.23
N PRO A 7 53.10 15.09 -47.39
CA PRO A 7 53.09 14.97 -45.92
C PRO A 7 54.53 15.15 -45.36
N ARG A 8 54.75 15.11 -44.03
CA ARG A 8 56.07 14.79 -43.46
C ARG A 8 55.96 13.92 -42.21
N LEU A 9 56.39 12.67 -42.38
CA LEU A 9 56.96 11.80 -41.35
C LEU A 9 58.28 12.40 -40.85
N PHE A 10 58.64 12.22 -39.58
CA PHE A 10 59.95 11.70 -39.17
C PHE A 10 59.88 11.11 -37.74
N PRO A 11 60.67 10.07 -37.43
CA PRO A 11 60.56 9.22 -36.22
C PRO A 11 61.73 9.42 -35.23
N ALA A 12 61.60 8.89 -34.01
CA ALA A 12 62.71 8.40 -33.16
C ALA A 12 62.09 7.60 -31.98
N LEU A 13 62.22 6.27 -31.82
CA LEU A 13 63.35 5.36 -31.51
C LEU A 13 63.89 5.42 -30.06
N ILE A 14 63.93 4.22 -29.43
CA ILE A 14 64.81 3.73 -28.33
C ILE A 14 64.30 4.02 -26.89
N ALA A 15 64.25 3.14 -25.87
CA ALA A 15 64.78 1.80 -25.53
C ALA A 15 63.76 1.07 -24.58
N ALA A 16 63.53 -0.26 -24.59
CA ALA A 16 64.30 -1.33 -23.90
C ALA A 16 64.76 -0.98 -22.47
N ALA A 17 64.64 -1.78 -21.40
CA ALA A 17 64.13 -3.12 -21.09
C ALA A 17 64.13 -3.23 -19.55
N LEU A 18 63.38 -4.18 -18.96
CA LEU A 18 63.93 -5.20 -18.03
C LEU A 18 62.84 -6.09 -17.44
N LEU A 19 63.20 -7.36 -17.37
CA LEU A 19 62.45 -8.54 -16.96
C LEU A 19 62.47 -8.75 -15.44
N ALA A 20 61.37 -9.29 -14.91
CA ALA A 20 61.31 -10.39 -13.94
C ALA A 20 59.82 -10.75 -13.79
N GLY A 21 59.31 -11.97 -14.00
CA GLY A 21 59.93 -13.28 -13.93
C GLY A 21 59.58 -13.94 -12.60
N CYS A 22 58.39 -14.54 -12.49
CA CYS A 22 58.10 -15.65 -11.58
C CYS A 22 56.83 -16.37 -12.05
N SER A 23 57.00 -17.61 -12.48
CA SER A 23 55.93 -18.54 -12.84
C SER A 23 55.64 -19.45 -11.65
N ALA A 24 54.36 -19.70 -11.37
CA ALA A 24 53.93 -20.89 -10.65
C ALA A 24 52.71 -21.48 -11.37
N VAL A 25 52.86 -22.75 -11.76
CA VAL A 25 51.87 -23.59 -12.44
C VAL A 25 50.92 -24.17 -11.39
N GLY A 26 49.62 -24.11 -11.66
CA GLY A 26 48.58 -24.81 -10.91
C GLY A 26 47.39 -25.14 -11.81
N VAL A 27 47.28 -26.43 -12.16
CA VAL A 27 46.15 -27.13 -12.79
C VAL A 27 44.86 -26.76 -12.03
N GLY A 28 43.73 -26.32 -12.59
CA GLY A 28 42.98 -26.78 -13.76
C GLY A 28 41.52 -26.96 -13.32
N SER A 29 40.62 -26.04 -13.70
CA SER A 29 39.19 -26.34 -13.91
C SER A 29 38.63 -25.33 -14.91
N ARG A 30 38.03 -25.84 -16.00
CA ARG A 30 37.45 -25.02 -17.06
C ARG A 30 36.17 -24.37 -16.52
N SER A 31 36.25 -23.11 -16.15
CA SER A 31 35.09 -22.25 -16.01
C SER A 31 34.54 -21.95 -17.40
N SER A 32 33.33 -22.42 -17.69
CA SER A 32 32.56 -21.98 -18.85
C SER A 32 32.33 -20.47 -18.72
N ALA A 33 32.88 -19.70 -19.66
CA ALA A 33 32.59 -18.27 -19.75
C ALA A 33 31.07 -18.05 -19.94
N PRO A 34 30.44 -17.12 -19.21
CA PRO A 34 29.02 -16.81 -19.40
C PRO A 34 28.78 -16.09 -20.74
N ASP A 35 27.65 -16.41 -21.36
CA ASP A 35 27.14 -15.85 -22.61
C ASP A 35 27.08 -14.31 -22.56
N PRO A 36 27.71 -13.57 -23.51
CA PRO A 36 27.75 -12.10 -23.48
C PRO A 36 26.43 -11.41 -23.84
N ARG A 37 25.31 -12.14 -23.98
CA ARG A 37 23.99 -11.56 -24.33
C ARG A 37 23.04 -11.33 -23.17
N VAL A 38 23.44 -11.56 -21.92
CA VAL A 38 22.69 -11.09 -20.75
C VAL A 38 23.61 -10.21 -19.91
N ALA A 39 23.58 -8.91 -20.17
CA ALA A 39 24.24 -7.94 -19.31
C ALA A 39 23.68 -8.09 -17.88
N ALA A 40 24.56 -8.39 -16.92
CA ALA A 40 24.22 -8.30 -15.51
C ALA A 40 23.76 -6.87 -15.19
N PRO A 41 22.69 -6.67 -14.40
CA PRO A 41 22.28 -5.33 -14.00
C PRO A 41 23.42 -4.65 -13.22
N PRO A 42 23.61 -3.32 -13.36
CA PRO A 42 24.69 -2.60 -12.69
C PRO A 42 24.63 -2.78 -11.17
N ALA A 43 25.79 -2.95 -10.54
CA ALA A 43 25.97 -3.27 -9.12
C ALA A 43 25.44 -2.20 -8.13
N ASP A 44 24.94 -1.05 -8.62
CA ASP A 44 24.43 0.06 -7.80
C ASP A 44 22.90 0.14 -7.74
N GLN A 45 22.17 -0.82 -8.30
CA GLN A 45 20.72 -0.89 -8.09
C GLN A 45 20.41 -1.66 -6.80
N PRO A 46 19.80 -1.04 -5.77
CA PRO A 46 19.38 -1.77 -4.60
C PRO A 46 18.39 -2.87 -5.02
N PRO A 47 18.43 -4.07 -4.43
CA PRO A 47 17.57 -5.18 -4.83
C PRO A 47 16.11 -4.74 -4.70
N VAL A 48 15.47 -4.49 -5.85
CA VAL A 48 14.05 -4.21 -5.93
C VAL A 48 13.37 -5.49 -5.51
N ARG A 49 12.61 -5.46 -4.41
CA ARG A 49 11.67 -6.54 -4.14
C ARG A 49 10.69 -6.58 -5.31
N ARG A 50 10.86 -7.57 -6.20
CA ARG A 50 9.74 -8.12 -6.97
C ARG A 50 8.65 -8.43 -5.93
N ASP A 51 7.38 -8.13 -6.25
CA ASP A 51 6.18 -8.38 -5.42
C ASP A 51 5.63 -7.19 -4.59
N LEU A 52 6.04 -5.94 -4.84
CA LEU A 52 5.32 -4.78 -4.28
C LEU A 52 4.39 -4.17 -5.33
N LYS A 53 3.08 -4.35 -5.12
CA LYS A 53 2.05 -3.66 -5.89
C LYS A 53 1.81 -2.26 -5.34
N TYR A 54 1.82 -1.24 -6.19
CA TYR A 54 1.57 0.16 -5.81
C TYR A 54 0.97 0.95 -6.98
N VAL A 55 0.47 2.14 -6.68
CA VAL A 55 -0.13 3.04 -7.67
C VAL A 55 0.79 4.25 -7.86
N VAL A 56 0.97 4.70 -9.09
CA VAL A 56 1.58 5.99 -9.43
C VAL A 56 0.54 6.83 -10.14
N VAL A 57 0.37 8.07 -9.72
CA VAL A 57 -0.47 9.08 -10.36
C VAL A 57 0.43 10.22 -10.78
N ASP A 58 0.51 10.44 -12.08
CA ASP A 58 1.25 11.52 -12.69
C ASP A 58 0.28 12.66 -13.01
N VAL A 59 0.34 13.76 -12.25
CA VAL A 59 -0.62 14.86 -12.41
C VAL A 59 -0.32 15.74 -13.61
N GLU A 60 0.90 15.66 -14.16
CA GLU A 60 1.28 16.40 -15.37
C GLU A 60 0.83 15.63 -16.61
N ALA A 61 1.05 14.32 -16.62
CA ALA A 61 0.56 13.44 -17.68
C ALA A 61 -0.94 13.13 -17.57
N ASN A 62 -1.57 13.42 -16.43
CA ASN A 62 -2.93 12.99 -16.09
C ASN A 62 -3.11 11.48 -16.34
N GLU A 63 -2.17 10.67 -15.84
CA GLU A 63 -2.16 9.21 -15.98
C GLU A 63 -2.00 8.53 -14.61
N LEU A 64 -2.75 7.46 -14.39
CA LEU A 64 -2.52 6.50 -13.32
C LEU A 64 -1.86 5.24 -13.89
N ARG A 65 -0.86 4.73 -13.18
CA ARG A 65 -0.20 3.45 -13.45
C ARG A 65 -0.30 2.54 -12.22
N PHE A 66 -0.77 1.32 -12.41
CA PHE A 66 -0.68 0.27 -11.39
C PHE A 66 0.56 -0.56 -11.64
N MET A 67 1.41 -0.67 -10.63
CA MET A 67 2.79 -1.15 -10.74
C MET A 67 2.95 -2.45 -9.96
N ASP A 68 3.86 -3.32 -10.41
CA ASP A 68 4.45 -4.42 -9.65
C ASP A 68 5.97 -4.34 -9.78
N GLY A 69 6.64 -3.86 -8.72
CA GLY A 69 8.04 -3.47 -8.79
C GLY A 69 8.27 -2.38 -9.85
N GLN A 70 8.93 -2.71 -10.95
CA GLN A 70 9.17 -1.80 -12.08
C GLN A 70 8.20 -2.02 -13.26
N THR A 71 7.40 -3.09 -13.21
CA THR A 71 6.48 -3.44 -14.30
C THR A 71 5.19 -2.63 -14.17
N VAL A 72 4.77 -1.98 -15.25
CA VAL A 72 3.43 -1.39 -15.34
C VAL A 72 2.44 -2.51 -15.68
N LEU A 73 1.55 -2.86 -14.75
CA LEU A 73 0.50 -3.85 -14.96
C LEU A 73 -0.62 -3.28 -15.83
N TRP A 74 -1.01 -2.03 -15.59
CA TRP A 74 -1.94 -1.29 -16.43
C TRP A 74 -1.86 0.22 -16.19
N ARG A 75 -2.40 0.98 -17.15
CA ARG A 75 -2.48 2.44 -17.13
C ARG A 75 -3.90 2.92 -17.42
N ALA A 76 -4.25 4.10 -16.95
CA ALA A 76 -5.52 4.76 -17.26
C ALA A 76 -5.39 6.29 -17.23
N PRO A 77 -6.12 7.02 -18.09
CA PRO A 77 -6.22 8.47 -17.97
C PRO A 77 -6.97 8.84 -16.68
N VAL A 78 -6.54 9.92 -16.03
CA VAL A 78 -7.18 10.45 -14.82
C VAL A 78 -7.61 11.90 -14.98
N GLY A 79 -8.62 12.31 -14.21
CA GLY A 79 -8.91 13.71 -13.95
C GLY A 79 -8.25 14.16 -12.65
N THR A 80 -7.53 15.28 -12.63
CA THR A 80 -6.84 15.79 -11.43
C THR A 80 -7.30 17.20 -11.07
N GLY A 81 -6.79 17.74 -9.97
CA GLY A 81 -7.15 19.04 -9.43
C GLY A 81 -6.88 20.19 -10.41
N THR A 82 -7.83 21.10 -10.52
CA THR A 82 -7.77 22.30 -11.37
C THR A 82 -6.72 23.32 -10.91
N GLY A 83 -6.34 23.28 -9.64
CA GLY A 83 -5.54 24.33 -8.99
C GLY A 83 -6.34 25.62 -8.72
N PHE A 84 -7.65 25.62 -8.97
CA PHE A 84 -8.53 26.73 -8.66
C PHE A 84 -8.51 27.02 -7.14
N ARG A 85 -8.56 28.30 -6.79
CA ARG A 85 -8.60 28.74 -5.39
C ARG A 85 -9.94 29.39 -5.10
N LEU A 86 -10.59 28.91 -4.05
CA LEU A 86 -11.86 29.46 -3.57
C LEU A 86 -11.65 30.07 -2.19
N ALA A 87 -12.14 31.29 -1.99
CA ALA A 87 -12.18 31.92 -0.68
C ALA A 87 -13.63 31.93 -0.16
N GLY A 88 -13.82 31.43 1.06
CA GLY A 88 -15.01 31.64 1.87
C GLY A 88 -14.72 32.63 3.00
N THR A 89 -15.72 32.90 3.84
CA THR A 89 -15.62 33.88 4.93
C THR A 89 -14.50 33.57 5.93
N ASP A 90 -14.34 32.29 6.30
CA ASP A 90 -13.36 31.85 7.32
C ASP A 90 -12.39 30.75 6.82
N ARG A 91 -12.50 30.34 5.55
CA ARG A 91 -11.74 29.21 4.98
C ARG A 91 -11.34 29.49 3.54
N HIS A 92 -10.21 28.92 3.14
CA HIS A 92 -9.75 28.93 1.75
C HIS A 92 -9.54 27.50 1.27
N TRP A 93 -9.92 27.23 0.03
CA TRP A 93 -9.69 25.96 -0.64
C TRP A 93 -8.71 26.16 -1.79
N ASN A 94 -7.82 25.18 -1.94
CA ASN A 94 -6.87 25.11 -3.03
C ASN A 94 -7.04 23.76 -3.72
N PHE A 95 -7.65 23.76 -4.90
CA PHE A 95 -8.08 22.55 -5.60
C PHE A 95 -6.96 21.92 -6.43
N ASN A 96 -5.77 21.82 -5.84
CA ASN A 96 -4.68 21.05 -6.39
C ASN A 96 -4.80 19.59 -5.94
N THR A 97 -4.48 18.64 -6.82
CA THR A 97 -4.19 17.28 -6.36
C THR A 97 -2.82 17.32 -5.69
N PRO A 98 -2.71 17.01 -4.39
CA PRO A 98 -1.45 17.12 -3.68
C PRO A 98 -0.46 16.07 -4.19
N SER A 99 0.79 16.48 -4.41
CA SER A 99 1.87 15.55 -4.72
C SER A 99 2.47 15.00 -3.43
N GLY A 100 2.97 13.76 -3.47
CA GLY A 100 3.57 13.10 -2.32
C GLY A 100 3.27 11.60 -2.26
N THR A 101 3.67 10.97 -1.16
CA THR A 101 3.39 9.55 -0.90
C THR A 101 2.18 9.41 0.01
N MET A 102 1.24 8.59 -0.42
CA MET A 102 0.02 8.29 0.31
C MET A 102 -0.19 6.77 0.36
N TYR A 103 -1.21 6.35 1.10
CA TYR A 103 -1.56 4.94 1.24
C TYR A 103 -3.06 4.80 1.16
N VAL A 104 -3.53 3.72 0.53
CA VAL A 104 -4.94 3.36 0.57
C VAL A 104 -5.38 3.21 2.03
N GLN A 105 -6.22 4.11 2.49
CA GLN A 105 -6.76 4.12 3.86
C GLN A 105 -8.04 3.31 3.94
N PHE A 106 -8.85 3.42 2.89
CA PHE A 106 -10.20 2.91 2.83
C PHE A 106 -10.61 2.75 1.36
N LYS A 107 -11.55 1.86 1.08
CA LYS A 107 -12.12 1.69 -0.26
C LYS A 107 -13.58 1.29 -0.18
N GLU A 108 -14.38 1.76 -1.11
CA GLU A 108 -15.83 1.57 -1.14
C GLU A 108 -16.31 1.33 -2.57
N GLN A 109 -17.28 0.44 -2.75
CA GLN A 109 -18.02 0.28 -4.00
C GLN A 109 -19.35 1.03 -3.89
N ASN A 110 -19.76 1.68 -4.98
CA ASN A 110 -20.93 2.58 -5.03
C ASN A 110 -20.97 3.61 -3.87
N PRO A 111 -19.88 4.36 -3.64
CA PRO A 111 -19.79 5.33 -2.54
C PRO A 111 -20.85 6.44 -2.64
N THR A 112 -21.41 6.81 -1.49
CA THR A 112 -22.18 8.06 -1.36
C THR A 112 -21.22 9.24 -1.23
N TRP A 113 -21.32 10.23 -2.11
CA TRP A 113 -20.57 11.46 -1.97
C TRP A 113 -21.14 12.32 -0.85
N ILE A 114 -20.29 12.68 0.12
CA ILE A 114 -20.61 13.68 1.13
C ILE A 114 -20.14 15.04 0.63
N ILE A 115 -21.09 15.88 0.23
CA ILE A 115 -20.86 17.18 -0.37
C ILE A 115 -20.12 18.09 0.63
N PRO A 116 -18.91 18.56 0.28
CA PRO A 116 -18.10 19.42 1.13
C PRO A 116 -18.59 20.87 1.09
N ASP A 117 -18.21 21.66 2.11
CA ASP A 117 -18.64 23.06 2.27
C ASP A 117 -18.39 23.93 1.04
N TRP A 118 -17.24 23.72 0.38
CA TRP A 118 -16.85 24.50 -0.79
C TRP A 118 -17.87 24.42 -1.91
N TRP A 119 -18.56 23.28 -2.06
CA TRP A 119 -19.56 23.11 -3.10
C TRP A 119 -20.76 24.04 -2.87
N PHE A 120 -21.21 24.17 -1.62
CA PHE A 120 -22.31 25.08 -1.28
C PHE A 120 -21.90 26.53 -1.52
N ILE A 121 -20.67 26.90 -1.13
CA ILE A 121 -20.12 28.24 -1.34
C ILE A 121 -20.03 28.58 -2.83
N GLU A 122 -19.43 27.70 -3.63
CA GLU A 122 -19.30 27.86 -5.08
C GLU A 122 -20.67 28.05 -5.75
N ASN A 123 -21.67 27.28 -5.31
CA ASN A 123 -23.03 27.33 -5.83
C ASN A 123 -23.90 28.42 -5.18
N LYS A 124 -23.33 29.29 -4.33
CA LYS A 124 -24.04 30.36 -3.61
C LYS A 124 -25.24 29.86 -2.80
N ARG A 125 -25.07 28.71 -2.13
CA ARG A 125 -26.07 28.06 -1.28
C ARG A 125 -25.63 28.12 0.19
N PRO A 126 -26.58 28.16 1.14
CA PRO A 126 -26.24 28.05 2.56
C PRO A 126 -25.62 26.68 2.85
N ILE A 127 -24.59 26.65 3.68
CA ILE A 127 -23.93 25.42 4.13
C ILE A 127 -24.85 24.72 5.14
N PRO A 128 -25.35 23.51 4.85
CA PRO A 128 -26.18 22.78 5.80
C PRO A 128 -25.33 22.18 6.94
N PRO A 129 -25.95 21.80 8.08
CA PRO A 129 -25.25 21.06 9.14
C PRO A 129 -24.53 19.82 8.63
N GLU A 130 -23.45 19.43 9.29
CA GLU A 130 -22.53 18.35 8.85
C GLU A 130 -23.25 16.98 8.70
N ASN A 131 -24.28 16.74 9.51
CA ASN A 131 -25.10 15.52 9.48
C ASN A 131 -26.35 15.61 8.58
N SER A 132 -26.53 16.71 7.84
CA SER A 132 -27.73 16.93 7.04
C SER A 132 -27.80 15.94 5.85
N PRO A 133 -28.99 15.38 5.54
CA PRO A 133 -29.17 14.56 4.34
C PRO A 133 -28.91 15.34 3.06
N LEU A 134 -28.99 16.68 3.07
CA LEU A 134 -28.67 17.53 1.92
C LEU A 134 -27.21 17.44 1.48
N ARG A 135 -26.32 16.90 2.31
CA ARG A 135 -24.93 16.63 1.95
C ARG A 135 -24.74 15.28 1.27
N ARG A 136 -25.75 14.42 1.19
CA ARG A 136 -25.61 13.07 0.64
C ARG A 136 -26.02 13.04 -0.82
N GLN A 137 -25.10 12.63 -1.68
CA GLN A 137 -25.37 12.42 -3.10
C GLN A 137 -24.90 11.03 -3.53
N GLU A 138 -25.84 10.18 -3.91
CA GLU A 138 -25.53 8.88 -4.51
C GLU A 138 -24.93 9.06 -5.91
N GLY A 139 -24.00 8.18 -6.28
CA GLY A 139 -23.34 8.19 -7.59
C GLY A 139 -22.33 9.33 -7.82
N GLY A 140 -22.23 10.32 -6.92
CA GLY A 140 -21.33 11.47 -7.09
C GLY A 140 -19.84 11.13 -7.13
N LEU A 141 -19.46 9.93 -6.67
CA LEU A 141 -18.09 9.39 -6.73
C LEU A 141 -17.96 8.19 -7.70
N GLY A 142 -18.98 7.94 -8.52
CA GLY A 142 -19.02 6.84 -9.48
C GLY A 142 -19.10 5.45 -8.84
N ALA A 143 -18.64 4.44 -9.57
CA ALA A 143 -18.82 3.02 -9.20
C ALA A 143 -17.93 2.54 -8.04
N ALA A 144 -16.81 3.22 -7.77
CA ALA A 144 -15.93 2.88 -6.64
C ALA A 144 -15.05 4.07 -6.23
N ALA A 145 -14.62 4.08 -4.97
CA ALA A 145 -13.64 5.03 -4.44
C ALA A 145 -12.58 4.30 -3.61
N VAL A 146 -11.33 4.74 -3.75
CA VAL A 146 -10.15 4.36 -2.99
C VAL A 146 -9.63 5.62 -2.30
N TYR A 147 -9.84 5.73 -1.00
CA TYR A 147 -9.55 6.91 -0.21
C TYR A 147 -8.10 6.88 0.31
N LEU A 148 -7.40 8.01 0.19
CA LEU A 148 -5.98 8.15 0.52
C LEU A 148 -5.74 8.97 1.80
N GLY A 149 -6.80 9.54 2.38
CA GLY A 149 -6.75 10.46 3.52
C GLY A 149 -6.86 11.93 3.11
N ASN A 150 -7.00 12.84 4.07
CA ASN A 150 -7.05 14.30 3.87
C ASN A 150 -8.10 14.75 2.83
N GLU A 151 -9.29 14.16 2.84
CA GLU A 151 -10.37 14.42 1.85
C GLU A 151 -10.00 14.04 0.39
N LEU A 152 -8.90 13.30 0.18
CA LEU A 152 -8.47 12.83 -1.15
C LEU A 152 -8.89 11.38 -1.41
N ALA A 153 -9.41 11.14 -2.61
CA ALA A 153 -9.71 9.80 -3.11
C ALA A 153 -9.35 9.65 -4.60
N ILE A 154 -9.06 8.42 -5.00
CA ILE A 154 -9.13 7.96 -6.39
C ILE A 154 -10.50 7.33 -6.59
N HIS A 155 -11.35 7.88 -7.45
CA HIS A 155 -12.74 7.44 -7.56
C HIS A 155 -13.26 7.45 -9.00
N GLY A 156 -14.41 6.81 -9.22
CA GLY A 156 -15.12 6.78 -10.49
C GLY A 156 -15.69 8.14 -10.90
N THR A 157 -16.26 8.24 -12.09
CA THR A 157 -16.93 9.46 -12.54
C THR A 157 -17.96 9.14 -13.60
N ASP A 158 -19.08 9.86 -13.51
CA ASP A 158 -20.16 9.93 -14.49
C ASP A 158 -19.80 10.77 -15.74
N LYS A 159 -18.63 11.43 -15.74
CA LYS A 159 -18.14 12.32 -16.82
C LYS A 159 -16.80 11.84 -17.39
N PRO A 160 -16.74 10.63 -17.97
CA PRO A 160 -15.49 10.05 -18.47
C PRO A 160 -14.83 10.88 -19.59
N GLU A 161 -15.59 11.70 -20.30
CA GLU A 161 -15.12 12.62 -21.34
C GLU A 161 -14.19 13.73 -20.80
N LEU A 162 -14.18 13.95 -19.48
CA LEU A 162 -13.32 14.94 -18.82
C LEU A 162 -11.99 14.37 -18.32
N LEU A 163 -11.74 13.06 -18.49
CA LEU A 163 -10.49 12.42 -18.08
C LEU A 163 -9.31 12.86 -18.97
N GLY A 164 -8.08 12.73 -18.43
CA GLY A 164 -6.86 13.23 -19.08
C GLY A 164 -6.62 14.73 -18.90
N ARG A 165 -7.36 15.37 -17.99
CA ARG A 165 -7.38 16.83 -17.79
C ARG A 165 -7.41 17.20 -16.29
N ARG A 166 -7.06 18.45 -15.99
CA ARG A 166 -7.25 19.05 -14.66
C ARG A 166 -8.68 19.58 -14.52
N VAL A 167 -9.56 18.82 -13.89
CA VAL A 167 -11.03 19.05 -13.88
C VAL A 167 -11.68 18.85 -12.51
N SER A 168 -10.92 18.43 -11.51
CA SER A 168 -11.45 18.09 -10.19
C SER A 168 -11.17 19.16 -9.15
N HIS A 169 -11.77 18.99 -7.98
CA HIS A 169 -11.53 19.79 -6.79
C HIS A 169 -10.43 19.19 -5.89
N GLY A 170 -9.47 18.49 -6.48
CA GLY A 170 -8.31 17.88 -5.80
C GLY A 170 -8.27 16.35 -5.89
N CYS A 171 -9.42 15.67 -5.91
CA CYS A 171 -9.51 14.21 -6.09
C CYS A 171 -9.00 13.72 -7.46
N ILE A 172 -8.71 12.43 -7.55
CA ILE A 172 -8.25 11.77 -8.77
C ILE A 172 -9.43 11.00 -9.36
N ARG A 173 -9.91 11.39 -10.54
CA ARG A 173 -11.04 10.75 -11.21
C ARG A 173 -10.55 9.69 -12.19
N LEU A 174 -11.21 8.54 -12.20
CA LEU A 174 -11.08 7.46 -13.17
C LEU A 174 -12.44 7.22 -13.82
N SER A 175 -12.46 6.60 -14.99
CA SER A 175 -13.68 5.96 -15.49
C SER A 175 -14.14 4.89 -14.50
N ASP A 176 -15.45 4.67 -14.35
CA ASP A 176 -16.00 3.68 -13.43
C ASP A 176 -15.39 2.27 -13.57
N ALA A 177 -15.17 1.80 -14.80
CA ALA A 177 -14.53 0.51 -15.06
C ALA A 177 -13.11 0.43 -14.46
N ASN A 178 -12.32 1.48 -14.61
CA ASN A 178 -10.96 1.55 -14.05
C ASN A 178 -10.98 1.78 -12.53
N ALA A 179 -11.96 2.50 -11.99
CA ALA A 179 -12.13 2.67 -10.54
C ALA A 179 -12.43 1.33 -9.87
N LEU A 180 -13.35 0.54 -10.43
CA LEU A 180 -13.63 -0.83 -9.98
C LEU A 180 -12.41 -1.73 -10.14
N ARG A 181 -11.71 -1.66 -11.28
CA ARG A 181 -10.46 -2.40 -11.48
C ARG A 181 -9.44 -2.07 -10.41
N LEU A 182 -9.23 -0.80 -10.08
CA LEU A 182 -8.33 -0.37 -9.02
C LEU A 182 -8.79 -0.92 -7.66
N PHE A 183 -10.07 -0.74 -7.32
CA PHE A 183 -10.68 -1.22 -6.07
C PHE A 183 -10.41 -2.71 -5.81
N HIS A 184 -10.50 -3.56 -6.84
CA HIS A 184 -10.22 -4.99 -6.71
C HIS A 184 -8.73 -5.34 -6.63
N ASN A 185 -7.85 -4.49 -7.19
CA ASN A 185 -6.41 -4.77 -7.26
C ASN A 185 -5.60 -4.17 -6.10
N VAL A 186 -6.14 -3.18 -5.39
CA VAL A 186 -5.48 -2.54 -4.25
C VAL A 186 -6.08 -3.00 -2.92
N GLN A 187 -5.24 -3.08 -1.91
CA GLN A 187 -5.63 -3.36 -0.53
C GLN A 187 -5.41 -2.10 0.32
N VAL A 188 -6.06 -2.02 1.47
CA VAL A 188 -5.69 -1.03 2.48
C VAL A 188 -4.19 -1.19 2.77
N GLY A 189 -3.47 -0.06 2.85
CA GLY A 189 -2.00 -0.04 2.96
C GLY A 189 -1.25 -0.10 1.62
N THR A 190 -1.92 -0.29 0.48
CA THR A 190 -1.26 -0.19 -0.84
C THR A 190 -0.70 1.23 -1.03
N PRO A 191 0.58 1.41 -1.38
CA PRO A 191 1.16 2.73 -1.60
C PRO A 191 0.58 3.40 -2.85
N VAL A 192 0.37 4.71 -2.76
CA VAL A 192 -0.01 5.58 -3.87
C VAL A 192 0.96 6.75 -3.95
N VAL A 193 1.63 6.90 -5.09
CA VAL A 193 2.55 8.00 -5.37
C VAL A 193 1.83 9.01 -6.21
N ILE A 194 1.88 10.28 -5.84
CA ILE A 194 1.41 11.36 -6.68
C ILE A 194 2.61 12.23 -7.02
N VAL A 195 2.93 12.34 -8.31
CA VAL A 195 4.08 13.10 -8.83
C VAL A 195 3.61 14.25 -9.72
N GLY A 196 4.34 15.36 -9.69
CA GLY A 196 4.11 16.56 -10.53
C GLY A 196 3.96 17.86 -9.72
N THR A 197 3.89 19.00 -10.42
CA THR A 197 4.03 20.37 -9.87
C THR A 197 2.81 20.96 -9.14
N ALA A 198 2.23 20.24 -8.18
CA ALA A 198 1.25 20.81 -7.23
C ALA A 198 1.91 21.12 -5.86
N PRO A 199 1.44 22.14 -5.10
CA PRO A 199 2.03 22.50 -3.82
C PRO A 199 2.03 21.31 -2.84
N LEU A 200 3.18 21.15 -2.18
CA LEU A 200 3.61 19.96 -1.47
C LEU A 200 2.78 19.66 -0.22
N LEU A 201 2.25 18.43 -0.13
CA LEU A 201 2.06 17.77 1.17
C LEU A 201 3.27 16.83 1.36
N GLY A 202 4.37 17.39 1.88
CA GLY A 202 5.62 16.66 2.16
C GLY A 202 6.67 16.67 1.04
N GLU A 203 7.88 16.20 1.35
CA GLU A 203 9.01 16.12 0.41
C GLU A 203 8.66 15.26 -0.82
N GLN A 204 8.88 15.80 -2.02
CA GLN A 204 8.85 15.03 -3.26
C GLN A 204 10.06 14.08 -3.28
N PRO A 205 9.85 12.78 -3.52
CA PRO A 205 10.94 11.96 -3.99
C PRO A 205 11.21 12.29 -5.46
N ASP A 206 12.42 12.78 -5.77
CA ASP A 206 12.86 13.18 -7.12
C ASP A 206 12.89 12.02 -8.15
N SER A 207 12.54 10.80 -7.73
CA SER A 207 12.40 9.63 -8.60
C SER A 207 11.52 8.57 -7.94
N VAL A 208 10.98 7.64 -8.74
CA VAL A 208 10.29 6.44 -8.25
C VAL A 208 11.18 5.61 -7.30
N ALA A 209 12.51 5.62 -7.51
CA ALA A 209 13.47 4.98 -6.61
C ALA A 209 13.68 5.73 -5.28
N ALA A 210 13.62 7.06 -5.30
CA ALA A 210 13.58 7.87 -4.08
C ALA A 210 12.25 7.64 -3.33
N PHE A 211 11.14 7.45 -4.06
CA PHE A 211 9.83 7.15 -3.48
C PHE A 211 9.85 5.82 -2.72
N THR A 212 10.39 4.74 -3.29
CA THR A 212 10.49 3.45 -2.58
C THR A 212 11.27 3.57 -1.26
N ARG A 213 12.22 4.51 -1.18
CA ARG A 213 12.96 4.82 0.06
C ARG A 213 12.19 5.75 1.00
N ALA A 214 11.51 6.77 0.50
CA ALA A 214 10.80 7.80 1.27
C ALA A 214 9.40 7.38 1.76
N ALA A 215 8.69 6.51 1.03
CA ALA A 215 7.45 5.89 1.46
C ALA A 215 7.59 5.24 2.84
N ARG A 216 8.79 4.76 3.17
CA ARG A 216 9.14 4.28 4.52
C ARG A 216 9.02 5.33 5.64
N ARG A 217 8.78 6.62 5.36
CA ARG A 217 8.92 7.75 6.31
C ARG A 217 7.74 8.74 6.47
N VAL A 218 6.64 8.69 5.70
CA VAL A 218 5.69 9.84 5.61
C VAL A 218 4.59 9.94 6.71
N THR A 219 4.28 11.18 7.13
CA THR A 219 3.28 11.64 8.13
C THR A 219 1.98 12.22 7.51
N ARG A 220 0.85 12.14 8.24
CA ARG A 220 -0.57 12.21 7.80
C ARG A 220 -1.29 13.50 8.29
N ALA A 221 -2.28 14.06 7.57
CA ALA A 221 -3.09 15.17 8.11
C ALA A 221 -4.11 14.70 9.16
N PRO A 222 -4.67 15.60 10.01
CA PRO A 222 -5.39 15.19 11.20
C PRO A 222 -6.70 14.46 10.87
N ASN A 223 -6.80 13.20 11.27
CA ASN A 223 -8.04 12.42 11.12
C ASN A 223 -9.01 12.86 12.24
N PRO A 224 -10.30 13.15 11.96
CA PRO A 224 -11.27 13.51 13.00
C PRO A 224 -11.38 12.46 14.12
N LEU A 225 -11.13 11.19 13.80
CA LEU A 225 -11.07 10.09 14.76
C LEU A 225 -9.89 10.21 15.73
N ASP A 226 -8.83 10.94 15.37
CA ASP A 226 -7.67 11.17 16.24
C ASP A 226 -8.04 11.95 17.50
N ARG A 227 -9.18 12.67 17.51
CA ARG A 227 -9.68 13.39 18.69
C ARG A 227 -10.46 12.50 19.66
N LEU A 228 -10.91 11.31 19.23
CA LEU A 228 -11.71 10.43 20.09
C LEU A 228 -10.83 9.70 21.10
N SER A 229 -11.34 9.36 22.29
CA SER A 229 -10.61 8.47 23.19
C SER A 229 -10.58 7.05 22.65
N THR A 230 -9.62 6.24 23.10
CA THR A 230 -9.53 4.84 22.66
C THR A 230 -10.74 4.02 23.11
N ALA A 231 -11.28 4.30 24.29
CA ALA A 231 -12.55 3.72 24.72
C ALA A 231 -13.69 4.08 23.76
N ALA A 232 -13.80 5.36 23.35
CA ALA A 232 -14.82 5.80 22.39
C ALA A 232 -14.66 5.15 21.01
N LEU A 233 -13.44 4.98 20.53
CA LEU A 233 -13.15 4.27 19.28
C LEU A 233 -13.53 2.79 19.37
N LEU A 234 -13.26 2.12 20.49
CA LEU A 234 -13.62 0.72 20.68
C LEU A 234 -15.14 0.51 20.76
N THR A 235 -15.85 1.35 21.50
CA THR A 235 -17.33 1.34 21.53
C THR A 235 -17.90 1.63 20.14
N ARG A 236 -17.30 2.57 19.41
CA ARG A 236 -17.69 2.87 18.03
C ARG A 236 -17.49 1.65 17.13
N LEU A 237 -16.33 1.01 17.18
CA LEU A 237 -16.00 -0.18 16.39
C LEU A 237 -16.99 -1.31 16.66
N GLU A 238 -17.27 -1.60 17.92
CA GLU A 238 -18.16 -2.69 18.34
C GLU A 238 -19.59 -2.51 17.82
N ARG A 239 -20.13 -1.29 17.93
CA ARG A 239 -21.42 -0.94 17.33
C ARG A 239 -21.41 -1.10 15.80
N GLN A 240 -20.33 -0.70 15.13
CA GLN A 240 -20.24 -0.78 13.67
C GLN A 240 -20.10 -2.22 13.17
N LEU A 241 -19.41 -3.08 13.93
CA LEU A 241 -19.29 -4.52 13.61
C LEU A 241 -20.62 -5.25 13.79
N GLY A 242 -21.42 -4.85 14.79
CA GLY A 242 -22.75 -5.41 15.05
C GLY A 242 -23.89 -4.88 14.17
N ALA A 243 -23.69 -3.76 13.46
CA ALA A 243 -24.66 -3.22 12.52
C ALA A 243 -24.64 -3.99 11.18
N ALA A 244 -25.80 -4.13 10.54
CA ALA A 244 -25.92 -4.88 9.30
C ALA A 244 -25.21 -4.22 8.10
N ASP A 245 -25.11 -2.88 8.05
CA ASP A 245 -25.22 -2.25 6.73
C ASP A 245 -24.25 -1.12 6.32
N THR A 246 -23.03 -1.00 6.86
CA THR A 246 -21.96 -0.26 6.13
C THR A 246 -20.56 -0.77 6.47
N ALA A 247 -19.94 -1.51 5.54
CA ALA A 247 -18.53 -1.89 5.64
C ALA A 247 -17.60 -0.65 5.77
N ALA A 248 -18.04 0.48 5.20
CA ALA A 248 -17.30 1.74 5.20
C ALA A 248 -16.98 2.34 6.57
N ALA A 249 -17.87 2.15 7.55
CA ALA A 249 -17.79 2.93 8.78
C ALA A 249 -16.77 2.37 9.80
N TRP A 250 -16.61 1.03 9.85
CA TRP A 250 -15.78 0.36 10.85
C TRP A 250 -14.30 0.36 10.49
N THR A 251 -13.95 0.34 9.21
CA THR A 251 -12.57 0.28 8.70
C THR A 251 -11.75 1.51 9.08
N ALA A 252 -12.33 2.71 9.00
CA ALA A 252 -11.68 3.93 9.47
C ALA A 252 -11.40 3.91 10.98
N THR A 253 -12.34 3.42 11.78
CA THR A 253 -12.19 3.27 13.24
C THR A 253 -11.10 2.24 13.57
N ALA A 254 -11.13 1.09 12.91
CA ALA A 254 -10.12 0.03 13.05
C ALA A 254 -8.72 0.52 12.69
N HIS A 255 -8.61 1.30 11.61
CA HIS A 255 -7.35 1.89 11.19
C HIS A 255 -6.80 2.90 12.22
N THR A 256 -7.62 3.79 12.78
CA THR A 256 -7.18 4.71 13.84
C THR A 256 -6.72 3.94 15.10
N LEU A 257 -7.45 2.89 15.50
CA LEU A 257 -7.04 2.03 16.61
C LEU A 257 -5.71 1.34 16.32
N LEU A 258 -5.49 0.89 15.08
CA LEU A 258 -4.24 0.29 14.65
C LEU A 258 -3.06 1.27 14.77
N GLU A 259 -3.21 2.48 14.22
CA GLU A 259 -2.17 3.52 14.29
C GLU A 259 -1.79 3.85 15.73
N ARG A 260 -2.77 3.98 16.62
CA ARG A 260 -2.53 4.23 18.05
C ARG A 260 -1.84 3.05 18.72
N GLY A 261 -2.34 1.86 18.44
CA GLY A 261 -1.84 0.58 18.94
C GLY A 261 -0.38 0.31 18.63
N LEU A 262 0.02 0.59 17.39
CA LEU A 262 1.40 0.41 16.93
C LEU A 262 2.36 1.48 17.47
N LYS A 263 1.86 2.64 17.93
CA LYS A 263 2.68 3.70 18.54
C LYS A 263 2.91 3.44 20.03
N GLU A 264 1.95 3.75 20.89
CA GLU A 264 2.07 3.55 22.36
C GLU A 264 0.76 3.16 23.06
N ASP A 265 -0.37 3.13 22.36
CA ASP A 265 -1.67 2.83 22.97
C ASP A 265 -1.97 1.33 22.92
N ALA A 266 -1.31 0.57 23.79
CA ALA A 266 -1.51 -0.88 23.86
C ALA A 266 -2.99 -1.30 24.04
N PRO A 267 -3.85 -0.59 24.81
CA PRO A 267 -5.29 -0.84 24.84
C PRO A 267 -5.98 -0.79 23.46
N ALA A 268 -5.62 0.16 22.59
CA ALA A 268 -6.20 0.25 21.25
C ALA A 268 -5.93 -1.01 20.42
N LEU A 269 -4.67 -1.48 20.43
CA LEU A 269 -4.29 -2.70 19.69
C LEU A 269 -4.97 -3.94 20.25
N ARG A 270 -5.01 -4.10 21.58
CA ARG A 270 -5.69 -5.24 22.22
C ARG A 270 -7.19 -5.24 21.92
N GLY A 271 -7.83 -4.07 21.99
CA GLY A 271 -9.25 -3.94 21.72
C GLY A 271 -9.59 -4.21 20.25
N LEU A 272 -8.71 -3.86 19.30
CA LEU A 272 -8.82 -4.27 17.91
C LEU A 272 -8.68 -5.80 17.80
N LEU A 273 -7.60 -6.39 18.32
CA LEU A 273 -7.39 -7.84 18.22
C LEU A 273 -8.52 -8.67 18.85
N SER A 274 -9.14 -8.19 19.94
CA SER A 274 -10.18 -8.95 20.64
C SER A 274 -11.52 -9.07 19.89
N ARG A 275 -11.72 -8.32 18.78
CA ARG A 275 -13.01 -8.23 18.06
C ARG A 275 -13.07 -9.04 16.75
N ALA A 276 -12.05 -9.86 16.48
CA ALA A 276 -11.77 -10.55 15.21
C ALA A 276 -12.91 -11.36 14.56
N ARG A 277 -13.88 -11.84 15.35
CA ARG A 277 -14.99 -12.66 14.83
C ARG A 277 -16.39 -12.24 15.30
N GLN A 278 -16.51 -11.06 15.91
CA GLN A 278 -17.83 -10.45 16.13
C GLN A 278 -18.40 -9.81 14.84
N ALA A 279 -17.60 -9.79 13.78
CA ALA A 279 -17.85 -9.07 12.55
C ALA A 279 -18.77 -9.82 11.57
N GLY A 280 -20.05 -10.01 11.89
CA GLY A 280 -21.12 -10.30 10.92
C GLY A 280 -20.83 -11.35 9.82
N THR A 281 -20.99 -10.96 8.55
CA THR A 281 -20.90 -11.83 7.35
C THR A 281 -19.47 -12.32 7.06
N GLU A 282 -19.33 -13.35 6.21
CA GLU A 282 -18.03 -13.87 5.75
C GLU A 282 -17.12 -12.78 5.15
N ALA A 283 -17.63 -11.99 4.21
CA ALA A 283 -16.88 -10.89 3.61
C ALA A 283 -16.34 -9.87 4.63
N ARG A 284 -17.10 -9.58 5.68
CA ARG A 284 -16.67 -8.66 6.75
C ARG A 284 -15.58 -9.28 7.62
N ARG A 285 -15.65 -10.59 7.86
CA ARG A 285 -14.60 -11.34 8.55
C ARG A 285 -13.30 -11.34 7.73
N ASP A 286 -13.36 -11.53 6.42
CA ASP A 286 -12.20 -11.49 5.54
C ASP A 286 -11.53 -10.11 5.51
N GLU A 287 -12.35 -9.06 5.43
CA GLU A 287 -11.88 -7.68 5.48
C GLU A 287 -11.25 -7.37 6.85
N TYR A 288 -11.85 -7.85 7.95
CA TYR A 288 -11.27 -7.70 9.28
C TYR A 288 -9.95 -8.44 9.43
N GLY A 289 -9.87 -9.68 8.94
CA GLY A 289 -8.64 -10.47 8.90
C GLY A 289 -7.53 -9.73 8.14
N THR A 290 -7.87 -9.04 7.04
CA THR A 290 -6.92 -8.21 6.29
C THR A 290 -6.35 -7.06 7.15
N PHE A 291 -7.18 -6.40 7.96
CA PHE A 291 -6.69 -5.39 8.92
C PHE A 291 -5.76 -5.98 9.97
N LEU A 292 -6.08 -7.17 10.49
CA LEU A 292 -5.22 -7.84 11.46
C LEU A 292 -3.89 -8.28 10.84
N ALA A 293 -3.91 -8.75 9.59
CA ALA A 293 -2.71 -9.12 8.85
C ALA A 293 -1.83 -7.88 8.55
N ASP A 294 -2.42 -6.71 8.23
CA ASP A 294 -1.68 -5.45 8.12
C ASP A 294 -1.04 -5.07 9.47
N ALA A 295 -1.82 -5.13 10.56
CA ALA A 295 -1.32 -4.87 11.90
C ALA A 295 -0.11 -5.74 12.24
N PHE A 296 -0.23 -7.03 11.96
CA PHE A 296 0.84 -8.00 12.19
C PHE A 296 2.06 -7.73 11.29
N SER A 297 1.84 -7.39 10.02
CA SER A 297 2.93 -7.08 9.09
C SER A 297 3.72 -5.84 9.50
N ARG A 298 3.06 -4.85 10.10
CA ARG A 298 3.67 -3.59 10.56
C ARG A 298 4.30 -3.69 11.95
N GLY A 299 3.90 -4.66 12.77
CA GLY A 299 4.35 -4.77 14.16
C GLY A 299 4.24 -6.16 14.77
N SER A 300 4.82 -7.18 14.11
CA SER A 300 4.69 -8.60 14.47
C SER A 300 4.94 -8.88 15.95
N LEU A 301 6.08 -8.46 16.51
CA LEU A 301 6.42 -8.66 17.93
C LEU A 301 5.34 -8.08 18.86
N ARG A 302 4.91 -6.85 18.58
CA ARG A 302 3.94 -6.14 19.43
C ARG A 302 2.54 -6.77 19.33
N VAL A 303 2.13 -7.18 18.14
CA VAL A 303 0.87 -7.90 17.93
C VAL A 303 0.92 -9.24 18.66
N THR A 304 2.02 -9.99 18.55
CA THR A 304 2.22 -11.25 19.28
C THR A 304 2.12 -11.08 20.80
N VAL A 305 2.74 -10.04 21.37
CA VAL A 305 2.60 -9.71 22.79
C VAL A 305 1.17 -9.27 23.15
N SER A 306 0.50 -8.52 22.27
CA SER A 306 -0.88 -8.06 22.50
C SER A 306 -1.88 -9.21 22.47
N LEU A 307 -1.68 -10.19 21.59
CA LEU A 307 -2.43 -11.44 21.54
C LEU A 307 -2.35 -12.21 22.87
N ASN A 308 -1.19 -12.21 23.52
CA ASN A 308 -1.02 -12.85 24.84
C ASN A 308 -1.86 -12.18 25.94
N ARG A 309 -2.21 -10.90 25.76
CA ARG A 309 -2.91 -10.07 26.75
C ARG A 309 -4.43 -9.96 26.52
N ILE A 310 -4.97 -10.70 25.56
CA ILE A 310 -6.42 -10.84 25.35
C ILE A 310 -6.88 -12.24 25.74
N ASP A 311 -8.20 -12.40 25.87
CA ASP A 311 -8.88 -13.67 26.13
C ASP A 311 -8.40 -14.79 25.18
N ALA A 312 -8.38 -16.04 25.69
CA ALA A 312 -7.84 -17.18 24.97
C ALA A 312 -8.60 -17.44 23.66
N ASP A 313 -9.93 -17.40 23.68
CA ASP A 313 -10.71 -17.65 22.47
C ASP A 313 -10.53 -16.51 21.47
N ALA A 314 -10.52 -15.27 21.95
CA ALA A 314 -10.27 -14.10 21.10
C ALA A 314 -8.88 -14.17 20.45
N ARG A 315 -7.88 -14.65 21.19
CA ARG A 315 -6.51 -14.87 20.71
C ARG A 315 -6.45 -15.90 19.58
N GLU A 316 -7.03 -17.09 19.77
CA GLU A 316 -7.03 -18.12 18.73
C GLU A 316 -7.74 -17.63 17.46
N ARG A 317 -8.85 -16.92 17.62
CA ARG A 317 -9.63 -16.35 16.50
C ARG A 317 -8.81 -15.32 15.72
N ALA A 318 -8.24 -14.35 16.42
CA ALA A 318 -7.40 -13.33 15.79
C ALA A 318 -6.16 -13.94 15.10
N ALA A 319 -5.53 -14.95 15.72
CA ALA A 319 -4.41 -15.67 15.11
C ALA A 319 -4.82 -16.38 13.82
N ALA A 320 -5.98 -17.05 13.82
CA ALA A 320 -6.54 -17.67 12.62
C ALA A 320 -6.83 -16.65 11.52
N ASP A 321 -7.47 -15.53 11.84
CA ASP A 321 -7.80 -14.49 10.84
C ASP A 321 -6.54 -13.84 10.25
N ILE A 322 -5.49 -13.64 11.06
CA ILE A 322 -4.18 -13.17 10.60
C ILE A 322 -3.58 -14.15 9.59
N VAL A 323 -3.56 -15.46 9.92
CA VAL A 323 -3.00 -16.49 9.05
C VAL A 323 -3.83 -16.63 7.78
N ASP A 324 -5.15 -16.72 7.90
CA ASP A 324 -6.07 -16.89 6.78
C ASP A 324 -5.97 -15.73 5.79
N ALA A 325 -5.94 -14.48 6.26
CA ALA A 325 -5.78 -13.31 5.40
C ALA A 325 -4.37 -13.22 4.79
N THR A 326 -3.32 -13.53 5.56
CA THR A 326 -1.93 -13.52 5.05
C THR A 326 -1.75 -14.55 3.95
N MET A 327 -2.27 -15.76 4.16
CA MET A 327 -2.09 -16.89 3.26
C MET A 327 -3.12 -16.92 2.13
N GLY A 328 -4.32 -16.36 2.32
CA GLY A 328 -5.36 -16.29 1.30
C GLY A 328 -4.95 -15.47 0.07
N LEU A 329 -3.99 -14.54 0.24
CA LEU A 329 -3.40 -13.77 -0.85
C LEU A 329 -2.13 -14.41 -1.45
N TRP A 330 -1.62 -15.50 -0.85
CA TRP A 330 -0.42 -16.20 -1.30
C TRP A 330 -0.77 -17.29 -2.31
N HIS A 331 -0.17 -17.23 -3.50
CA HIS A 331 -0.44 -18.18 -4.59
C HIS A 331 0.62 -19.27 -4.75
N GLY A 332 1.71 -19.22 -3.97
CA GLY A 332 2.83 -20.16 -4.07
C GLY A 332 2.58 -21.53 -3.42
N GLY A 333 3.64 -22.34 -3.34
CA GLY A 333 3.63 -23.57 -2.55
C GLY A 333 3.51 -23.24 -1.06
N LEU A 334 2.82 -24.08 -0.27
CA LEU A 334 2.74 -23.90 1.18
C LEU A 334 4.07 -24.25 1.86
N ASP A 335 4.78 -25.22 1.31
CA ASP A 335 6.07 -25.71 1.80
C ASP A 335 7.27 -24.91 1.29
N ASP A 336 7.03 -23.85 0.50
CA ASP A 336 8.09 -22.98 -0.01
C ASP A 336 8.82 -22.25 1.14
N GLN A 337 10.13 -22.07 0.96
CA GLN A 337 10.94 -21.21 1.83
C GLN A 337 10.50 -19.75 1.75
N THR A 338 9.88 -19.33 0.64
CA THR A 338 9.35 -17.96 0.49
C THR A 338 7.94 -17.77 1.04
N THR A 339 7.27 -18.84 1.48
CA THR A 339 5.91 -18.76 2.04
C THR A 339 5.85 -17.74 3.19
N PRO A 340 4.91 -16.78 3.18
CA PRO A 340 4.89 -15.67 4.12
C PRO A 340 4.28 -16.05 5.48
N TRP A 341 4.67 -17.19 6.06
CA TRP A 341 4.18 -17.66 7.35
C TRP A 341 4.38 -16.59 8.45
N PRO A 342 3.31 -16.14 9.14
CA PRO A 342 3.40 -15.14 10.19
C PRO A 342 4.48 -15.40 11.25
N THR A 343 4.68 -16.66 11.68
CA THR A 343 5.71 -17.05 12.65
C THR A 343 7.13 -16.71 12.18
N ARG A 344 7.41 -16.74 10.86
CA ARG A 344 8.72 -16.36 10.30
C ARG A 344 9.02 -14.87 10.48
N ARG A 345 8.01 -14.04 10.74
CA ARG A 345 8.17 -12.59 10.96
C ARG A 345 8.29 -12.21 12.43
N VAL A 346 8.16 -13.14 13.37
CA VAL A 346 8.29 -12.86 14.80
C VAL A 346 9.77 -13.00 15.20
N PRO A 347 10.42 -11.93 15.69
CA PRO A 347 11.81 -12.00 16.17
C PRO A 347 11.87 -12.80 17.48
N ARG A 348 12.20 -14.10 17.38
CA ARG A 348 12.17 -15.06 18.49
C ARG A 348 13.15 -14.71 19.61
N ASP A 349 14.29 -14.11 19.27
CA ASP A 349 15.31 -13.60 20.18
C ASP A 349 14.79 -12.47 21.09
N ARG A 350 13.77 -11.74 20.63
CA ARG A 350 13.13 -10.63 21.36
C ARG A 350 11.79 -11.03 21.99
N LEU A 351 11.32 -12.24 21.73
CA LEU A 351 10.05 -12.73 22.22
C LEU A 351 10.22 -13.26 23.64
N GLY A 352 9.95 -12.41 24.63
CA GLY A 352 9.90 -12.82 26.04
C GLY A 352 8.66 -13.66 26.39
N PRO A 353 8.51 -14.08 27.67
CA PRO A 353 7.36 -14.86 28.14
C PRO A 353 6.00 -14.20 27.84
N GLU A 354 5.97 -12.87 27.82
CA GLU A 354 4.78 -12.08 27.52
C GLU A 354 4.25 -12.21 26.09
N GLY A 355 5.00 -12.82 25.17
CA GLY A 355 4.54 -13.10 23.80
C GLY A 355 4.33 -14.58 23.51
N GLN A 356 4.61 -15.46 24.48
CA GLN A 356 4.69 -16.91 24.23
C GLN A 356 3.34 -17.50 23.81
N ALA A 357 2.25 -17.20 24.54
CA ALA A 357 0.95 -17.76 24.18
C ALA A 357 0.40 -17.16 22.88
N GLY A 358 0.70 -15.88 22.60
CA GLY A 358 0.37 -15.25 21.32
C GLY A 358 1.10 -15.93 20.15
N TRP A 359 2.38 -16.26 20.32
CA TRP A 359 3.14 -16.97 19.29
C TRP A 359 2.62 -18.39 19.06
N LEU A 360 2.32 -19.11 20.14
CA LEU A 360 1.75 -20.46 20.06
C LEU A 360 0.39 -20.47 19.34
N ALA A 361 -0.45 -19.45 19.56
CA ALA A 361 -1.72 -19.32 18.85
C ALA A 361 -1.51 -19.14 17.34
N ILE A 362 -0.54 -18.31 16.94
CA ILE A 362 -0.18 -18.14 15.52
C ILE A 362 0.36 -19.45 14.94
N GLN A 363 1.23 -20.16 15.66
CA GLN A 363 1.77 -21.44 15.21
C GLN A 363 0.66 -22.48 14.98
N ARG A 364 -0.29 -22.60 15.91
CA ARG A 364 -1.45 -23.48 15.75
C ARG A 364 -2.32 -23.07 14.55
N ALA A 365 -2.54 -21.78 14.36
CA ALA A 365 -3.29 -21.29 13.20
C ALA A 365 -2.61 -21.64 11.86
N GLU A 366 -1.28 -21.56 11.78
CA GLU A 366 -0.52 -22.00 10.60
C GLU A 366 -0.66 -23.51 10.35
N GLU A 367 -0.57 -24.33 11.40
CA GLU A 367 -0.74 -25.77 11.31
C GLU A 367 -2.16 -26.15 10.87
N ALA A 368 -3.18 -25.48 11.42
CA ALA A 368 -4.57 -25.63 11.00
C ALA A 368 -4.76 -25.24 9.52
N TYR A 369 -4.15 -24.14 9.07
CA TYR A 369 -4.19 -23.72 7.67
C TYR A 369 -3.56 -24.77 6.75
N ARG A 370 -2.38 -25.31 7.11
CA ARG A 370 -1.70 -26.38 6.37
C ARG A 370 -2.54 -27.66 6.34
N THR A 371 -3.22 -28.00 7.42
CA THR A 371 -4.10 -29.18 7.45
C THR A 371 -5.28 -28.98 6.50
N ARG A 372 -5.92 -27.81 6.52
CA ARG A 372 -7.06 -27.47 5.66
C ARG A 372 -6.69 -27.47 4.17
N PHE A 373 -5.54 -26.93 3.80
CA PHE A 373 -5.18 -26.68 2.39
C PHE A 373 -4.04 -27.53 1.84
N GLY A 374 -3.13 -28.04 2.67
CA GLY A 374 -2.07 -28.97 2.29
C GLY A 374 -2.63 -30.37 1.95
N ALA A 375 -3.61 -30.85 2.72
CA ALA A 375 -4.31 -32.12 2.43
C ALA A 375 -5.22 -32.05 1.18
N SER A 376 -5.55 -30.85 0.71
CA SER A 376 -6.33 -30.62 -0.53
C SER A 376 -5.45 -30.82 -1.77
N ARG A 377 -4.22 -30.29 -1.78
CA ARG A 377 -3.27 -30.43 -2.90
C ARG A 377 -2.67 -31.83 -3.05
N ALA A 378 -2.42 -32.55 -1.96
CA ALA A 378 -1.97 -33.95 -2.04
C ALA A 378 -3.00 -34.88 -2.72
N ARG A 379 -4.30 -34.61 -2.55
CA ARG A 379 -5.39 -35.34 -3.21
C ARG A 379 -5.54 -35.02 -4.70
N THR A 380 -5.11 -33.84 -5.14
CA THR A 380 -5.10 -33.46 -6.56
C THR A 380 -3.85 -33.96 -7.29
N ALA A 381 -2.71 -34.03 -6.60
CA ALA A 381 -1.46 -34.57 -7.16
C ALA A 381 -1.47 -36.10 -7.35
N GLY A 382 -2.30 -36.84 -6.62
CA GLY A 382 -2.47 -38.30 -6.77
C GLY A 382 -3.52 -38.73 -7.80
N ARG A 383 -4.03 -37.82 -8.62
CA ARG A 383 -5.08 -38.08 -9.63
C ARG A 383 -4.68 -37.75 -11.07
N ASN A 384 -3.41 -37.41 -11.32
CA ASN A 384 -2.86 -37.22 -12.66
C ASN A 384 -1.89 -38.33 -13.03
#